data_AF-A0A183F9L7-F1
#
_entry.id   AF-A0A183F9L7-F1
#
_cell.length_a   1.000
_cell.length_b   1.000
_cell.length_c   1.000
_cell.angle_alpha   90.00
_cell.angle_beta   90.00
_cell.angle_gamma   90.00
#
_symmetry.space_group_name_H-M   'P 1'
#
loop_
_entity.id
_entity.type
_entity.pdbx_description
1 polymer ?
#
loop_
_entity_poly.entity_id
_entity_poly.type
_entity_poly.pdbx_seq_one_letter_code
_entity_poly.pdbx_strand_id
1 'polypeptide(L)' 'MPDSCNLIPDSWTGFSNHVAIETATPLGKSLCTRAIRCSATGKIQPDDVGFFNYMKSLMKRFHSHVIVHD' A
#
# COMPACT_ATOMS: atom_id res chain seq x y z
N MET A 1 1.06 -2.49 -17.94
CA MET A 1 0.03 -3.05 -17.05
C MET A 1 -0.61 -4.24 -17.73
N PRO A 2 -0.82 -5.36 -17.01
CA PRO A 2 -1.51 -6.54 -17.56
C PRO A 2 -2.90 -6.18 -18.11
N ASP A 3 -3.45 -6.98 -19.00
CA ASP A 3 -4.77 -6.72 -19.60
C ASP A 3 -5.91 -6.70 -18.57
N SER A 4 -5.75 -7.48 -17.49
CA SER A 4 -6.59 -7.46 -16.31
C SER A 4 -5.73 -7.34 -15.05
N CYS A 5 -6.14 -6.47 -14.12
CA CYS A 5 -5.41 -6.25 -12.88
C CYS A 5 -6.39 -6.07 -11.70
N ASN A 6 -6.00 -6.58 -10.53
CA ASN A 6 -6.69 -6.32 -9.28
C ASN A 6 -5.94 -5.23 -8.52
N LEU A 7 -6.60 -4.11 -8.25
CA LEU A 7 -6.10 -3.08 -7.34
C LEU A 7 -6.70 -3.30 -5.95
N ILE A 8 -5.84 -3.45 -4.97
CA ILE A 8 -6.22 -3.62 -3.57
C ILE A 8 -5.62 -2.44 -2.79
N PRO A 9 -6.29 -1.26 -2.78
CA PRO A 9 -5.81 -0.12 -2.02
C PRO A 9 -6.11 -0.29 -0.53
N ASP A 10 -5.39 0.47 0.30
CA ASP A 10 -5.75 0.61 1.71
C ASP A 10 -7.07 1.36 1.88
N SER A 11 -7.49 1.49 3.13
CA SER A 11 -8.67 2.26 3.51
C SER A 11 -8.44 3.77 3.53
N TRP A 12 -7.40 4.31 2.86
CA TRP A 12 -7.18 5.75 2.82
C TRP A 12 -8.29 6.45 2.03
N THR A 13 -8.72 7.61 2.52
CA THR A 13 -9.83 8.37 1.92
C THR A 13 -9.56 8.76 0.46
N GLY A 14 -8.28 8.91 0.08
CA GLY A 14 -7.87 9.16 -1.30
C GLY A 14 -8.28 8.05 -2.29
N PHE A 15 -8.44 6.81 -1.83
CA PHE A 15 -8.86 5.67 -2.65
C PHE A 15 -10.35 5.34 -2.57
N SER A 16 -11.14 6.14 -1.84
CA SER A 16 -12.58 5.90 -1.68
C SER A 16 -13.39 6.12 -2.96
N ASN A 17 -12.90 6.93 -3.89
CA ASN A 17 -13.59 7.21 -5.15
C ASN A 17 -13.20 6.20 -6.24
N HIS A 18 -13.89 5.06 -6.24
CA HIS A 18 -13.66 3.98 -7.22
C HIS A 18 -13.96 4.42 -8.66
N VAL A 19 -14.91 5.34 -8.86
CA VAL A 19 -15.25 5.87 -10.19
C VAL A 19 -14.06 6.63 -10.77
N ALA A 20 -13.41 7.49 -9.97
CA ALA A 20 -12.22 8.20 -10.42
C ALA A 20 -11.08 7.25 -10.80
N ILE A 21 -10.88 6.19 -10.02
CA ILE A 21 -9.87 5.15 -10.30
C ILE A 21 -10.19 4.43 -11.62
N GLU A 22 -11.44 4.05 -11.84
CA GLU A 22 -11.87 3.40 -13.08
C GLU A 22 -11.71 4.32 -14.29
N THR A 23 -12.08 5.60 -14.18
CA THR A 23 -11.90 6.58 -15.28
C THR A 23 -10.44 6.85 -15.64
N ALA A 24 -9.52 6.62 -14.71
CA ALA A 24 -8.09 6.73 -14.96
C ALA A 24 -7.50 5.45 -15.58
N THR A 25 -8.29 4.37 -15.72
CA THR A 25 -7.82 3.11 -16.31
C THR A 25 -7.60 3.28 -17.82
N PRO A 26 -6.43 2.89 -18.36
CA PRO A 26 -6.16 3.02 -19.79
C PRO A 26 -7.16 2.24 -20.66
N LEU A 27 -7.44 2.78 -21.85
CA LEU A 27 -8.27 2.12 -22.85
C LEU A 27 -7.75 0.70 -23.17
N GLY A 28 -8.67 -0.26 -23.26
CA GLY A 28 -8.34 -1.66 -23.52
C GLY A 28 -7.79 -2.41 -22.30
N LYS A 29 -7.78 -1.81 -21.10
CA LYS A 29 -7.39 -2.46 -19.85
C LYS A 29 -8.59 -2.60 -18.92
N SER A 30 -8.56 -3.65 -18.11
CA SER A 30 -9.55 -3.91 -17.08
C SER A 30 -8.92 -3.82 -15.70
N LEU A 31 -9.58 -3.09 -14.80
CA LEU A 31 -9.17 -2.95 -13.41
C LEU A 31 -10.33 -3.37 -12.49
N CYS A 32 -10.06 -4.29 -11.57
CA CYS A 32 -10.97 -4.63 -10.49
C CYS A 32 -10.44 -4.04 -9.19
N THR A 33 -11.17 -3.09 -8.62
CA THR A 33 -10.76 -2.39 -7.39
C THR A 33 -11.49 -2.97 -6.17
N ARG A 34 -10.74 -3.39 -5.15
CA ARG A 34 -11.27 -3.86 -3.86
C ARG A 34 -10.50 -3.25 -2.70
N ALA A 35 -11.10 -2.27 -2.03
CA ALA A 35 -10.47 -1.64 -0.87
C ALA A 35 -10.39 -2.58 0.34
N ILE A 36 -9.26 -2.51 1.05
CA ILE A 36 -9.12 -3.14 2.37
C ILE A 36 -10.04 -2.42 3.36
N ARG A 37 -10.72 -3.18 4.22
CA ARG A 37 -11.54 -2.55 5.27
C ARG A 37 -10.67 -1.74 6.22
N CYS A 38 -11.23 -0.63 6.71
CA CYS A 38 -10.66 0.14 7.81
C CYS A 38 -10.26 -0.79 8.96
N SER A 39 -9.15 -0.47 9.64
CA SER A 39 -8.51 -1.27 10.71
C SER A 39 -7.83 -2.59 10.29
N ALA A 40 -7.97 -3.02 9.03
CA ALA A 40 -7.31 -4.21 8.52
C ALA A 40 -6.01 -3.91 7.75
N THR A 41 -5.79 -2.68 7.28
CA THR A 41 -4.63 -2.28 6.46
C THR A 41 -3.31 -2.79 7.04
N GLY A 42 -2.96 -2.39 8.26
CA GLY A 42 -1.70 -2.79 8.91
C GLY A 42 -1.57 -4.29 9.22
N LYS A 43 -2.61 -5.09 8.98
CA LYS A 43 -2.63 -6.53 9.24
C LYS A 43 -2.58 -7.38 7.98
N ILE A 44 -3.11 -6.87 6.86
CA ILE A 44 -3.26 -7.67 5.63
C ILE A 44 -2.67 -7.00 4.39
N GLN A 45 -2.38 -5.70 4.42
CA GLN A 45 -1.75 -5.02 3.30
C GLN A 45 -0.32 -5.53 3.14
N PRO A 46 0.06 -6.10 1.98
CA PRO A 46 1.40 -6.63 1.77
C PRO A 46 2.51 -5.59 2.00
N ASP A 47 2.25 -4.34 1.60
CA ASP A 47 3.16 -3.22 1.81
C ASP A 47 3.40 -2.94 3.30
N ASP A 48 2.34 -2.93 4.13
CA ASP A 48 2.47 -2.73 5.58
C ASP A 48 3.16 -3.91 6.25
N VAL A 49 2.66 -5.12 6.00
CA VAL A 49 3.07 -6.33 6.73
C VAL A 49 4.47 -6.78 6.33
N GLY A 50 4.79 -6.69 5.03
CA GLY A 50 6.07 -7.09 4.48
C GLY A 50 7.06 -5.93 4.44
N PHE A 51 6.87 -5.02 3.48
CA PHE A 51 7.87 -4.02 3.12
C PHE A 51 8.11 -3.00 4.24
N PHE A 52 7.08 -2.29 4.70
CA PHE A 52 7.22 -1.21 5.68
C PHE A 52 7.63 -1.71 7.05
N ASN A 53 7.16 -2.88 7.49
CA ASN A 53 7.63 -3.48 8.75
C ASN A 53 9.14 -3.76 8.71
N TYR A 54 9.63 -4.33 7.61
CA TYR A 54 11.06 -4.56 7.44
C TYR A 54 11.84 -3.24 7.42
N MET A 55 11.40 -2.27 6.63
CA MET A 55 12.06 -0.97 6.53
C MET A 55 12.08 -0.22 7.87
N LYS A 56 10.98 -0.25 8.65
CA LYS A 56 10.93 0.32 10.00
C LYS A 56 11.92 -0.35 10.94
N SER A 57 12.06 -1.67 10.87
CA SER A 57 13.04 -2.43 11.64
C SER A 57 14.47 -1.98 11.32
N LEU A 58 14.78 -1.83 10.02
CA LEU A 58 16.07 -1.35 9.56
C LEU A 58 16.36 0.09 10.03
N MET A 59 15.40 1.00 9.88
CA MET A 59 15.54 2.39 10.34
C MET A 59 15.79 2.48 11.85
N LYS A 60 15.11 1.64 12.65
CA LYS A 60 15.37 1.57 14.10
C LYS A 60 16.81 1.17 14.41
N ARG A 61 17.37 0.18 13.69
CA ARG A 61 18.76 -0.24 13.87
C ARG A 61 19.75 0.88 13.54
N PHE A 62 19.53 1.58 12.43
CA PHE A 62 20.35 2.75 12.07
C PHE A 62 20.27 3.83 13.15
N HIS A 63 19.06 4.17 13.59
CA HIS A 63 18.86 5.17 14.63
C HIS A 63 19.54 4.80 15.95
N SER A 64 19.40 3.54 16.39
CA SER A 64 20.08 3.04 17.59
C SER A 64 21.60 3.08 17.45
N HIS A 65 22.14 2.76 16.28
CA HIS A 65 23.58 2.84 16.06
C HIS A 65 24.08 4.28 16.12
N VAL A 66 23.38 5.23 15.49
CA VAL A 66 23.75 6.66 15.56
C VAL A 66 23.72 7.17 17.00
N ILE A 67 22.66 6.87 17.78
CA ILE A 67 22.55 7.32 19.18
C ILE A 67 23.64 6.75 20.09
N VAL A 68 24.11 5.52 19.84
CA VAL A 68 25.11 4.86 20.70
C VAL A 68 26.55 5.32 20.37
N HIS A 69 26.76 5.85 19.17
CA HIS A 69 28.08 6.24 18.66
C HIS A 69 28.27 7.76 18.48
N ASP A 70 27.30 8.57 18.91
CA ASP A 70 27.43 10.00 19.25
C ASP A 70 27.71 10.15 20.74
#